data_AF-A0A522GJG5-F1
#
_entry.id   AF-A0A522GJG5-F1
#
_cell.length_a   1.000
_cell.length_b   1.000
_cell.length_c   1.000
_cell.angle_alpha   90.00
_cell.angle_beta   90.00
_cell.angle_gamma   90.00
#
_symmetry.space_group_name_H-M   'P 1'
#
loop_
_entity.id
_entity.type
_entity.pdbx_description
1 polymer ?
#
loop_
_entity_poly.entity_id
_entity_poly.type
_entity_poly.pdbx_seq_one_letter_code
_entity_poly.pdbx_strand_id
1 'polypeptide(L)'
;MADGALILAKSGRQRINDRVFRVAGSTFGTFNFEGLDTTDTKVFPAGGGVGSVQEITNFTQITRVLESSTSGGDMQFANYSFLENDFESQIPTQSSAQTLTLSIADDDTLLGYKALQKAAEARSALPLKAQLPNGAIILYMGYVSFNTTPSMTKGSVMACQATFSF
;
A
#
# COMPACT_ATOMS: atom_id res chain seq x y z
N MET A 1 15.43 13.68 10.12
CA MET A 1 14.71 12.40 10.21
C MET A 1 15.64 11.42 10.90
N ALA A 2 15.14 10.64 11.86
CA ALA A 2 15.94 9.64 12.54
C ALA A 2 15.89 8.30 11.80
N ASP A 3 16.89 7.44 12.03
CA ASP A 3 16.84 6.06 11.57
C ASP A 3 15.61 5.34 12.13
N GLY A 4 14.95 4.55 11.29
CA GLY A 4 13.72 3.85 11.63
C GLY A 4 12.44 4.68 11.43
N ALA A 5 12.53 5.99 11.12
CA ALA A 5 11.37 6.80 10.78
C ALA A 5 10.69 6.28 9.50
N LEU A 6 9.34 6.33 9.46
CA LEU A 6 8.56 6.00 8.29
C LEU A 6 8.23 7.28 7.52
N ILE A 7 8.51 7.27 6.22
CA ILE A 7 8.39 8.45 5.38
C ILE A 7 7.64 8.12 4.10
N LEU A 8 6.74 9.02 3.71
CA LEU A 8 6.11 9.02 2.40
C LEU A 8 7.05 9.72 1.42
N ALA A 9 7.50 9.01 0.38
CA ALA A 9 8.31 9.57 -0.69
C ALA A 9 7.44 9.88 -1.91
N LYS A 10 7.52 11.12 -2.39
CA LYS A 10 6.98 11.56 -3.68
C LYS A 10 8.16 11.94 -4.56
N SER A 11 8.25 11.35 -5.74
CA SER A 11 9.40 11.55 -6.63
C SER A 11 8.98 11.41 -8.08
N GLY A 12 9.70 12.04 -9.01
CA GLY A 12 9.51 11.77 -10.44
C GLY A 12 9.82 10.31 -10.85
N ARG A 13 10.41 9.51 -9.95
CA ARG A 13 10.73 8.09 -10.22
C ARG A 13 9.57 7.18 -9.84
N GLN A 14 9.01 6.47 -10.81
CA GLN A 14 7.88 5.56 -10.62
C GLN A 14 8.10 4.48 -9.55
N ARG A 15 9.35 4.02 -9.34
CA ARG A 15 9.68 3.01 -8.31
C ARG A 15 9.75 3.55 -6.88
N ILE A 16 9.79 4.88 -6.71
CA ILE A 16 9.87 5.57 -5.42
C ILE A 16 8.61 6.39 -5.16
N ASN A 17 7.96 6.87 -6.21
CA ASN A 17 6.78 7.72 -6.09
C ASN A 17 5.64 7.01 -5.37
N ASP A 18 4.97 7.74 -4.49
CA ASP A 18 3.80 7.28 -3.76
C ASP A 18 4.04 5.95 -3.03
N ARG A 19 5.20 5.87 -2.36
CA ARG A 19 5.60 4.74 -1.53
C ARG A 19 6.09 5.19 -0.17
N VAL A 20 5.88 4.32 0.80
CA VAL A 20 6.37 4.50 2.15
C VAL A 20 7.67 3.73 2.33
N PHE A 21 8.70 4.41 2.80
CA PHE A 21 9.99 3.82 3.10
C PHE A 21 10.34 3.98 4.58
N ARG A 22 11.18 3.09 5.08
CA ARG A 22 11.87 3.28 6.35
C ARG A 22 13.20 3.98 6.10
N VAL A 23 13.53 4.96 6.93
CA VAL A 23 14.79 5.69 6.89
C VAL A 23 15.90 4.81 7.44
N ALA A 24 17.02 4.74 6.71
CA ALA A 24 18.24 4.07 7.13
C ALA A 24 19.48 4.93 6.82
N GLY A 25 20.55 4.76 7.60
CA GLY A 25 21.82 5.45 7.36
C GLY A 25 21.71 6.97 7.40
N SER A 26 20.89 7.50 8.31
CA SER A 26 20.68 8.93 8.45
C SER A 26 21.96 9.64 8.88
N THR A 27 22.36 10.62 8.08
CA THR A 27 23.48 11.53 8.32
C THR A 27 22.96 12.97 8.29
N PHE A 28 23.77 13.94 8.70
CA PHE A 28 23.36 15.35 8.68
C PHE A 28 22.90 15.79 7.28
N GLY A 29 21.59 16.01 7.12
CA GLY A 29 20.98 16.46 5.88
C GLY A 29 20.73 15.38 4.81
N THR A 30 21.12 14.12 5.04
CA THR A 30 20.96 13.02 4.07
C THR A 30 20.53 11.72 4.75
N PHE A 31 19.86 10.85 4.01
CA PHE A 31 19.49 9.52 4.48
C PHE A 31 19.23 8.60 3.28
N ASN A 32 19.19 7.29 3.54
CA ASN A 32 18.87 6.28 2.56
C ASN A 32 17.46 5.72 2.80
N PHE A 33 16.83 5.23 1.73
CA PHE A 33 15.64 4.40 1.86
C PHE A 33 16.07 2.95 2.10
N GLU A 34 15.55 2.34 3.16
CA GLU A 34 15.88 0.96 3.46
C GLU A 34 15.37 0.01 2.37
N GLY A 35 16.23 -0.92 1.94
CA GLY A 35 15.88 -1.95 0.95
C GLY A 35 15.79 -1.45 -0.49
N LEU A 36 16.07 -0.17 -0.76
CA LEU A 36 16.14 0.35 -2.12
C LEU A 36 17.58 0.37 -2.63
N ASP A 37 17.87 -0.47 -3.63
CA ASP A 37 19.11 -0.40 -4.39
C ASP A 37 18.95 0.56 -5.59
N THR A 38 19.74 1.63 -5.61
CA THR A 38 19.76 2.65 -6.67
C THR A 38 21.01 2.60 -7.54
N THR A 39 21.82 1.54 -7.43
CA THR A 39 23.09 1.41 -8.17
C THR A 39 22.91 1.25 -9.67
N ASP A 40 21.78 0.71 -10.13
CA ASP A 40 21.47 0.57 -11.56
C ASP A 40 21.10 1.92 -12.18
N THR A 41 22.06 2.53 -12.87
CA THR A 41 21.91 3.83 -13.53
C THR A 41 21.00 3.81 -14.76
N LYS A 42 20.64 2.63 -15.30
CA LYS A 42 19.61 2.51 -16.35
C LYS A 42 18.21 2.71 -15.78
N VAL A 43 17.97 2.19 -14.57
CA VAL A 43 16.71 2.33 -13.83
C VAL A 43 16.68 3.65 -13.06
N PHE A 44 17.83 4.10 -12.57
CA PHE A 44 18.00 5.31 -11.76
C PHE A 44 18.97 6.31 -12.43
N PRO A 45 18.63 6.88 -13.61
CA PRO A 45 19.48 7.87 -14.27
C PRO A 45 19.64 9.13 -13.42
N ALA A 46 20.81 9.77 -13.47
CA ALA A 46 21.11 10.99 -12.71
C ALA A 46 20.13 12.13 -13.04
N GLY A 47 19.77 12.95 -12.04
CA GLY A 47 18.91 14.13 -12.21
C GLY A 47 17.40 13.88 -12.23
N GLY A 48 16.92 12.64 -12.39
CA GLY A 48 15.48 12.33 -12.45
C GLY A 48 14.75 12.15 -11.11
N GLY A 49 15.40 12.46 -9.99
CA GLY A 49 14.96 12.08 -8.64
C GLY A 49 14.31 13.19 -7.80
N VAL A 50 14.13 14.40 -8.33
CA VAL A 50 13.57 15.52 -7.56
C VAL A 50 12.20 15.12 -7.01
N GLY A 51 12.02 15.36 -5.72
CA GLY A 51 10.89 14.86 -4.96
C GLY A 51 10.78 15.50 -3.59
N SER A 52 9.69 15.21 -2.89
CA SER A 52 9.49 15.58 -1.51
C SER A 52 9.32 14.34 -0.66
N VAL A 53 9.77 14.44 0.59
CA VAL A 53 9.54 13.42 1.60
C VAL A 53 8.72 14.02 2.73
N GLN A 54 7.75 13.26 3.22
CA GLN A 54 6.95 13.66 4.37
C GLN A 54 7.07 12.59 5.44
N GLU A 55 7.44 12.98 6.65
CA GLU A 55 7.50 12.08 7.79
C GLU A 55 6.11 11.68 8.26
N ILE A 56 5.91 10.38 8.49
CA ILE A 56 4.69 9.83 9.07
C ILE A 56 4.90 9.73 10.57
N THR A 57 4.33 10.67 11.31
CA THR A 57 4.55 10.79 12.75
C THR A 57 3.72 9.83 13.58
N ASN A 58 2.50 9.48 13.13
CA ASN A 58 1.57 8.65 13.88
C ASN A 58 0.72 7.74 12.96
N PHE A 59 0.37 6.56 13.49
CA PHE A 59 -0.61 5.65 12.89
C PHE A 59 -1.78 5.45 13.85
N THR A 60 -3.01 5.48 13.32
CA THR A 60 -4.20 5.10 14.09
C THR A 60 -4.45 3.62 13.91
N GLN A 61 -4.51 2.86 15.00
CA GLN A 61 -4.79 1.43 14.95
C GLN A 61 -6.26 1.17 14.60
N ILE A 62 -6.48 0.25 13.65
CA ILE A 62 -7.80 -0.32 13.37
C ILE A 62 -8.00 -1.50 14.32
N THR A 63 -9.01 -1.42 15.17
CA THR A 63 -9.32 -2.44 16.19
C THR A 63 -10.56 -3.24 15.81
N ARG A 64 -10.73 -4.43 16.41
CA ARG A 64 -11.88 -5.33 16.17
C ARG A 64 -12.03 -5.75 14.70
N VAL A 65 -10.91 -6.08 14.07
CA VAL A 65 -10.89 -6.74 12.75
C VAL A 65 -11.36 -8.18 12.94
N LEU A 66 -12.43 -8.55 12.25
CA LEU A 66 -13.01 -9.90 12.26
C LEU A 66 -12.34 -10.79 11.21
N GLU A 67 -12.13 -10.24 10.02
CA GLU A 67 -11.53 -10.94 8.90
C GLU A 67 -10.66 -10.00 8.06
N SER A 68 -9.61 -10.56 7.45
CA SER A 68 -8.76 -9.87 6.48
C SER A 68 -8.52 -10.76 5.28
N SER A 69 -8.75 -10.23 4.08
CA SER A 69 -8.47 -10.94 2.82
C SER A 69 -7.74 -10.04 1.84
N THR A 70 -6.77 -10.61 1.12
CA THR A 70 -6.01 -9.93 0.08
C THR A 70 -6.31 -10.59 -1.27
N SER A 71 -6.42 -9.79 -2.32
CA SER A 71 -6.64 -10.25 -3.69
C SER A 71 -5.80 -9.43 -4.68
N GLY A 72 -5.50 -10.03 -5.83
CA GLY A 72 -4.70 -9.43 -6.89
C GLY A 72 -3.19 -9.56 -6.66
N GLY A 73 -2.41 -8.89 -7.51
CA GLY A 73 -0.96 -9.02 -7.57
C GLY A 73 -0.46 -10.07 -8.55
N ASP A 74 -1.37 -10.77 -9.23
CA ASP A 74 -1.04 -11.71 -10.30
C ASP A 74 -0.40 -11.00 -11.50
N MET A 75 0.61 -11.64 -12.10
CA MET A 75 1.21 -11.17 -13.35
C MET A 75 0.20 -11.34 -14.50
N GLN A 76 -0.05 -10.24 -15.23
CA GLN A 76 -0.80 -10.29 -16.48
C GLN A 76 0.15 -10.62 -17.64
N PHE A 77 -0.40 -11.33 -18.62
CA PHE A 77 0.33 -11.76 -19.82
C PHE A 77 -0.41 -11.28 -21.07
N ALA A 78 0.36 -10.82 -22.06
CA ALA A 78 -0.12 -10.63 -23.41
C ALA A 78 0.25 -11.85 -24.23
N ASN A 79 -0.76 -12.48 -24.82
CA ASN A 79 -0.52 -13.54 -25.77
C ASN A 79 -0.23 -12.94 -27.14
N TYR A 80 0.73 -13.51 -27.86
CA TYR A 80 1.01 -13.15 -29.23
C TYR A 80 1.36 -14.40 -30.05
N SER A 81 0.97 -14.36 -31.31
CA SER A 81 1.42 -15.29 -32.33
C SER A 81 1.76 -14.50 -33.57
N PHE A 82 2.90 -14.81 -34.19
CA PHE A 82 3.26 -14.27 -35.50
C PHE A 82 2.63 -15.13 -36.58
N LEU A 83 2.35 -14.55 -37.75
CA LEU A 83 1.70 -15.26 -38.87
C LEU A 83 2.47 -16.50 -39.35
N GLU A 84 3.76 -16.54 -39.07
CA GLU A 84 4.69 -17.62 -39.41
C GLU A 84 4.80 -18.71 -38.33
N ASN A 85 4.15 -18.53 -37.17
CA ASN A 85 4.23 -19.46 -36.05
C ASN A 85 2.91 -20.21 -35.86
N ASP A 86 3.01 -21.55 -35.74
CA ASP A 86 1.90 -22.44 -35.39
C ASP A 86 1.66 -22.57 -33.87
N PHE A 87 2.29 -21.71 -33.06
CA PHE A 87 2.17 -21.73 -31.60
C PHE A 87 2.04 -20.33 -31.01
N GLU A 88 1.27 -20.22 -29.93
CA GLU A 88 1.04 -18.99 -29.19
C GLU A 88 2.07 -18.86 -28.05
N SER A 89 2.64 -17.66 -27.88
CA SER A 89 3.61 -17.34 -26.82
C SER A 89 3.07 -16.22 -25.93
N GLN A 90 3.57 -16.14 -24.70
CA GLN A 90 3.13 -15.14 -23.72
C GLN A 90 4.29 -14.23 -23.28
N ILE A 91 4.05 -12.92 -23.25
CA ILE A 91 4.97 -11.93 -22.65
C ILE A 91 4.32 -11.34 -21.40
N PRO A 92 5.01 -11.33 -20.23
CA PRO A 92 4.51 -10.67 -19.03
C PRO A 92 4.45 -9.16 -19.26
N THR A 93 3.32 -8.55 -18.91
CA THR A 93 3.07 -7.12 -19.13
C THR A 93 3.20 -6.33 -17.83
N GLN A 94 2.27 -6.55 -16.91
CA GLN A 94 2.13 -5.78 -15.68
C GLN A 94 1.48 -6.62 -14.60
N SER A 95 1.78 -6.32 -13.33
CA SER A 95 1.07 -6.91 -12.20
C SER A 95 -0.32 -6.28 -12.07
N SER A 96 -1.32 -7.09 -11.72
CA SER A 96 -2.65 -6.59 -11.41
C SER A 96 -2.64 -5.74 -10.11
N ALA A 97 -3.62 -4.84 -10.00
CA ALA A 97 -3.82 -4.04 -8.80
C ALA A 97 -4.10 -4.95 -7.61
N GLN A 98 -3.60 -4.58 -6.43
CA GLN A 98 -3.80 -5.35 -5.21
C GLN A 98 -4.90 -4.71 -4.39
N THR A 99 -5.71 -5.53 -3.73
CA THR A 99 -6.76 -5.06 -2.82
C THR A 99 -6.69 -5.83 -1.51
N LEU A 100 -6.79 -5.11 -0.39
CA LEU A 100 -6.95 -5.68 0.95
C LEU A 100 -8.34 -5.30 1.45
N THR A 101 -9.14 -6.31 1.80
CA THR A 101 -10.46 -6.12 2.39
C THR A 101 -10.40 -6.50 3.86
N LEU A 102 -10.85 -5.60 4.73
CA LEU A 102 -11.01 -5.83 6.16
C LEU A 102 -12.49 -5.80 6.52
N SER A 103 -12.93 -6.83 7.24
CA SER A 103 -14.22 -6.85 7.93
C SER A 103 -13.98 -6.38 9.36
N ILE A 104 -14.59 -5.26 9.76
CA ILE A 104 -14.43 -4.69 11.10
C ILE A 104 -15.76 -4.73 11.84
N ALA A 105 -15.74 -4.98 13.14
CA ALA A 105 -16.95 -4.88 13.95
C ALA A 105 -17.50 -3.44 13.92
N ASP A 106 -18.83 -3.31 13.83
CA ASP A 106 -19.53 -2.03 13.81
C ASP A 106 -19.51 -1.38 15.20
N ASP A 107 -18.61 -0.42 15.40
CA ASP A 107 -18.53 0.45 16.57
C ASP A 107 -17.93 1.81 16.16
N ASP A 108 -18.81 2.80 16.06
CA ASP A 108 -18.50 4.16 15.62
C ASP A 108 -17.75 4.99 16.66
N THR A 109 -17.65 4.52 17.91
CA THR A 109 -16.95 5.23 18.98
C THR A 109 -15.43 5.09 18.87
N LEU A 110 -14.96 4.02 18.21
CA LEU A 110 -13.56 3.69 18.05
C LEU A 110 -12.82 4.67 17.13
N LEU A 111 -11.60 5.03 17.53
CA LEU A 111 -10.74 5.93 16.73
C LEU A 111 -10.39 5.35 15.36
N GLY A 112 -10.18 4.03 15.28
CA GLY A 112 -9.90 3.33 14.02
C GLY A 112 -11.07 3.41 13.03
N TYR A 113 -12.31 3.26 13.51
CA TYR A 113 -13.51 3.38 12.70
C TYR A 113 -13.64 4.79 12.11
N LYS A 114 -13.51 5.82 12.96
CA LYS A 114 -13.54 7.23 12.53
C LYS A 114 -12.42 7.56 11.55
N ALA A 115 -11.23 6.98 11.73
CA ALA A 115 -10.11 7.17 10.82
C ALA A 115 -10.41 6.58 9.43
N LEU A 116 -11.05 5.42 9.35
CA LEU A 116 -11.47 4.81 8.07
C LEU A 116 -12.54 5.63 7.37
N GLN A 117 -13.52 6.14 8.11
CA GLN A 117 -14.55 7.03 7.55
C GLN A 117 -13.92 8.31 6.98
N LYS A 118 -13.06 8.98 7.76
CA LYS A 118 -12.35 10.18 7.31
C LYS A 118 -11.45 9.90 6.10
N ALA A 119 -10.78 8.75 6.07
CA ALA A 119 -9.95 8.32 4.95
C ALA A 119 -10.78 8.11 3.68
N ALA A 120 -11.94 7.46 3.81
CA ALA A 120 -12.87 7.24 2.69
C ALA A 120 -13.45 8.55 2.14
N GLU A 121 -13.75 9.52 3.00
CA GLU A 121 -14.22 10.86 2.60
C GLU A 121 -13.12 11.68 1.92
N ALA A 122 -11.87 11.59 2.39
CA ALA A 122 -10.75 12.34 1.84
C ALA A 122 -10.38 11.91 0.41
N ARG A 123 -10.67 10.65 0.04
CA ARG A 123 -10.40 10.07 -1.30
C ARG A 123 -8.96 10.25 -1.77
N SER A 124 -8.03 10.36 -0.83
CA SER A 124 -6.60 10.48 -1.10
C SER A 124 -5.89 9.19 -0.74
N ALA A 125 -4.79 8.90 -1.44
CA ALA A 125 -3.95 7.75 -1.10
C ALA A 125 -3.29 7.98 0.26
N LEU A 126 -3.44 7.02 1.17
CA LEU A 126 -2.94 7.08 2.53
C LEU A 126 -2.01 5.89 2.83
N PRO A 127 -1.01 6.10 3.71
CA PRO A 127 -0.12 5.03 4.12
C PRO A 127 -0.84 4.05 5.04
N LEU A 128 -0.74 2.75 4.73
CA LEU A 128 -1.24 1.66 5.56
C LEU A 128 -0.06 0.83 6.07
N LYS A 129 -0.08 0.48 7.35
CA LYS A 129 0.93 -0.36 7.99
C LYS A 129 0.29 -1.66 8.47
N ALA A 130 0.71 -2.79 7.93
CA ALA A 130 0.38 -4.11 8.44
C ALA A 130 1.57 -4.63 9.26
N GLN A 131 1.33 -4.92 10.54
CA GLN A 131 2.33 -5.51 11.42
C GLN A 131 2.00 -7.00 11.61
N LEU A 132 2.92 -7.86 11.20
CA LEU A 132 2.78 -9.30 11.30
C LEU A 132 3.17 -9.80 12.71
N PRO A 133 2.70 -10.99 13.13
CA PRO A 133 3.01 -11.53 14.46
C PRO A 133 4.51 -11.73 14.73
N ASN A 134 5.30 -11.95 13.67
CA ASN A 134 6.75 -12.07 13.76
C ASN A 134 7.48 -10.72 13.88
N GLY A 135 6.74 -9.60 13.98
CA GLY A 135 7.29 -8.25 14.05
C GLY A 135 7.68 -7.66 12.69
N ALA A 136 7.53 -8.40 11.59
CA ALA A 136 7.74 -7.86 10.25
C ALA A 136 6.65 -6.82 9.94
N ILE A 137 7.05 -5.77 9.21
CA ILE A 137 6.18 -4.66 8.84
C ILE A 137 6.04 -4.65 7.33
N ILE A 138 4.81 -4.64 6.86
CA ILE A 138 4.48 -4.39 5.45
C ILE A 138 3.84 -3.01 5.36
N LEU A 139 4.33 -2.23 4.42
CA LEU A 139 3.88 -0.87 4.16
C LEU A 139 3.19 -0.83 2.81
N TYR A 140 1.97 -0.31 2.80
CA TYR A 140 1.20 -0.09 1.60
C TYR A 140 0.87 1.39 1.46
N MET A 141 0.56 1.78 0.23
CA MET A 141 -0.03 3.07 -0.07
C MET A 141 -1.20 2.83 -1.00
N GLY A 142 -2.36 3.37 -0.65
CA GLY A 142 -3.55 3.11 -1.42
C GLY A 142 -4.74 3.93 -0.98
N TYR A 143 -5.83 3.77 -1.72
CA TYR A 143 -7.10 4.42 -1.45
C TYR A 143 -7.92 3.58 -0.49
N VAL A 144 -8.60 4.25 0.44
CA VAL A 144 -9.52 3.61 1.39
C VAL A 144 -10.94 3.84 0.91
N SER A 145 -11.71 2.76 0.83
CA SER A 145 -13.16 2.79 0.73
C SER A 145 -13.73 2.17 1.99
N PHE A 146 -14.80 2.75 2.52
CA PHE A 146 -15.43 2.24 3.73
C PHE A 146 -16.94 2.26 3.61
N ASN A 147 -17.55 1.10 3.79
CA ASN A 147 -19.00 0.96 3.84
C ASN A 147 -19.44 0.92 5.30
N THR A 148 -20.10 1.98 5.74
CA THR A 148 -20.66 2.14 7.10
C THR A 148 -21.98 1.40 7.28
N THR A 149 -22.48 0.70 6.26
CA THR A 149 -23.68 -0.14 6.40
C THR A 149 -23.26 -1.50 6.92
N PRO A 150 -23.60 -1.86 8.16
CA PRO A 150 -23.18 -3.14 8.72
C PRO A 150 -23.94 -4.32 8.12
N SER A 151 -23.30 -5.47 8.08
CA SER A 151 -23.99 -6.74 7.88
C SER A 151 -24.84 -7.08 9.12
N MET A 152 -26.10 -7.48 8.91
CA MET A 152 -27.04 -7.82 9.98
C MET A 152 -27.41 -9.30 9.94
N THR A 153 -26.39 -10.17 9.94
CA THR A 153 -26.58 -11.63 9.91
C THR A 153 -26.84 -12.17 11.31
N LYS A 154 -27.95 -12.91 11.49
CA LYS A 154 -28.31 -13.51 12.78
C LYS A 154 -27.22 -14.47 13.26
N GLY A 155 -26.78 -14.30 14.52
CA GLY A 155 -25.76 -15.13 15.14
C GLY A 155 -24.32 -14.66 14.92
N SER A 156 -24.12 -13.57 14.17
CA SER A 156 -22.82 -12.96 13.92
C SER A 156 -22.73 -11.56 14.49
N VAL A 157 -21.50 -11.10 14.75
CA VAL A 157 -21.25 -9.69 15.07
C VAL A 157 -21.52 -8.84 13.83
N MET A 158 -22.16 -7.68 14.01
CA MET A 158 -22.37 -6.72 12.93
C MET A 158 -21.02 -6.22 12.41
N ALA A 159 -20.83 -6.28 11.09
CA ALA A 159 -19.55 -5.96 10.48
C ALA A 159 -19.66 -4.96 9.33
N CYS A 160 -18.79 -3.96 9.33
CA CYS A 160 -18.60 -2.98 8.28
C CYS A 160 -17.37 -3.36 7.44
N GLN A 161 -17.41 -3.09 6.14
CA GLN A 161 -16.35 -3.46 5.21
C GLN A 161 -15.48 -2.26 4.85
N ALA A 162 -14.17 -2.38 5.09
CA ALA A 162 -13.15 -1.47 4.61
C ALA A 162 -12.34 -2.13 3.51
N THR A 163 -12.13 -1.43 2.41
CA THR A 163 -11.37 -1.92 1.25
C THR A 163 -10.24 -0.95 0.96
N PHE A 164 -9.02 -1.48 0.86
CA PHE A 164 -7.83 -0.74 0.51
C PHE A 164 -7.35 -1.18 -0.86
N SER A 165 -7.22 -0.24 -1.79
CA SER A 165 -6.76 -0.52 -3.16
C SER A 165 -5.40 0.14 -3.39
N PHE A 166 -4.41 -0.68 -3.79
CA PHE A 166 -3.02 -0.29 -3.99
C PHE A 166 -2.61 -0.46 -5.46
#